data_AF-A0A2P4RNU5-F1
#
_entry.id   AF-A0A2P4RNU5-F1
#
_cell.length_a   1.000
_cell.length_b   1.000
_cell.length_c   1.000
_cell.angle_alpha   90.00
_cell.angle_beta   90.00
_cell.angle_gamma   90.00
#
_symmetry.space_group_name_H-M   'P 1'
#
loop_
_entity.id
_entity.type
_entity.pdbx_description
1 polymer ?
#
loop_
_entity_poly.entity_id
_entity_poly.type
_entity_poly.pdbx_seq_one_letter_code
_entity_poly.pdbx_strand_id
1 'polypeptide(L)'
;MSQPNRPKPSLLQTPRRVVLTAAALAAMTAATIIGAGCMTPTPSSSPAAAAPAAATKQTPANAAPNTGQASLAQAQGEGRSRFVLVRWQESGAAPKELPSAEGDDADPATQPISIEFSAGLEAANGVVSGYSGCNRFSGPYEKLASGMRFGNLVSTRMACDPARMELETAFLEALKSPLATVGMQPSSNGKQGRQVIWKTSGGALLQFAERPLPPRGQTH
;
A
#
# COMPACT_ATOMS: atom_id res chain seq x y z
N MET A 1 42.50 -38.63 -46.27
CA MET A 1 43.22 -38.95 -45.03
C MET A 1 42.58 -38.21 -43.86
N SER A 2 42.31 -38.95 -42.79
CA SER A 2 42.24 -38.54 -41.37
C SER A 2 41.13 -37.60 -40.88
N GLN A 3 40.05 -38.25 -40.45
CA GLN A 3 39.25 -38.14 -39.20
C GLN A 3 39.03 -36.80 -38.45
N PRO A 4 37.82 -36.63 -37.86
CA PRO A 4 37.37 -35.48 -37.07
C PRO A 4 37.74 -35.61 -35.58
N ASN A 5 37.71 -34.50 -34.82
CA ASN A 5 37.86 -34.56 -33.36
C ASN A 5 36.81 -33.76 -32.60
N ARG A 6 36.39 -34.36 -31.48
CA ARG A 6 35.13 -34.21 -30.74
C ARG A 6 34.99 -32.92 -29.90
N PRO A 7 33.76 -32.55 -29.51
CA PRO A 7 33.49 -31.58 -28.46
C PRO A 7 33.84 -32.12 -27.05
N LYS A 8 34.36 -31.24 -26.18
CA LYS A 8 34.59 -31.48 -24.74
C LYS A 8 33.28 -31.35 -23.94
N PRO A 9 32.93 -32.31 -23.07
CA PRO A 9 31.90 -32.14 -22.03
C PRO A 9 32.51 -31.98 -20.62
N SER A 10 31.66 -31.57 -19.68
CA SER A 10 31.83 -31.48 -18.21
C SER A 10 32.11 -30.04 -17.71
N LEU A 11 31.42 -29.52 -16.71
CA LEU A 11 31.05 -30.17 -15.45
C LEU A 11 29.67 -29.74 -14.95
N LEU A 12 28.92 -30.72 -14.42
CA LEU A 12 27.69 -30.55 -13.67
C LEU A 12 27.93 -29.70 -12.41
N GLN A 13 27.15 -28.63 -12.24
CA GLN A 13 27.00 -27.93 -10.96
C GLN A 13 25.87 -28.61 -10.16
N THR A 14 26.24 -29.41 -9.17
CA THR A 14 25.31 -30.00 -8.19
C THR A 14 24.74 -28.92 -7.24
N PRO A 15 23.43 -28.95 -6.91
CA PRO A 15 22.83 -28.04 -5.95
C PRO A 15 23.16 -28.45 -4.50
N ARG A 16 23.63 -27.49 -3.70
CA ARG A 16 23.80 -27.62 -2.24
C ARG A 16 22.43 -27.82 -1.58
N ARG A 17 22.24 -28.98 -0.94
CA ARG A 17 21.12 -29.27 -0.02
C ARG A 17 21.29 -28.41 1.24
N VAL A 18 20.32 -27.57 1.55
CA VAL A 18 20.18 -26.93 2.87
C VAL A 18 19.29 -27.82 3.73
N VAL A 19 19.86 -28.33 4.82
CA VAL A 19 19.20 -29.21 5.79
C VAL A 19 18.36 -28.36 6.74
N LEU A 20 17.06 -28.65 6.84
CA LEU A 20 16.19 -28.16 7.91
C LEU A 20 16.60 -28.81 9.24
N THR A 21 16.89 -28.00 10.26
CA THR A 21 16.95 -28.44 11.65
C THR A 21 15.69 -27.95 12.37
N ALA A 22 14.77 -28.88 12.64
CA ALA A 22 13.72 -28.71 13.63
C ALA A 22 14.31 -28.93 15.03
N ALA A 23 14.03 -28.03 15.97
CA ALA A 23 14.30 -28.24 17.38
C ALA A 23 13.00 -28.05 18.16
N ALA A 24 12.55 -29.13 18.81
CA ALA A 24 11.46 -29.20 19.74
C ALA A 24 12.02 -29.57 21.12
N LEU A 25 11.63 -28.85 22.18
CA LEU A 25 11.77 -29.17 23.60
C LEU A 25 11.21 -27.96 24.38
N ALA A 26 10.57 -28.02 25.54
CA ALA A 26 9.76 -28.99 26.27
C ALA A 26 9.09 -28.18 27.41
N ALA A 27 7.97 -28.69 27.94
CA ALA A 27 7.17 -28.13 29.03
C ALA A 27 7.87 -28.18 30.42
N MET A 28 7.42 -27.33 31.37
CA MET A 28 7.37 -27.44 32.86
C MET A 28 7.07 -26.01 33.39
N THR A 29 6.31 -25.68 34.45
CA THR A 29 5.55 -26.34 35.53
C THR A 29 4.70 -25.24 36.21
N ALA A 30 3.57 -25.61 36.82
CA ALA A 30 2.69 -24.73 37.59
C ALA A 30 3.18 -24.54 39.05
N ALA A 31 2.88 -23.38 39.66
CA ALA A 31 2.84 -23.23 41.11
C ALA A 31 1.81 -22.17 41.55
N THR A 32 0.87 -22.62 42.37
CA THR A 32 -0.23 -21.87 43.00
C THR A 32 0.24 -21.31 44.35
N ILE A 33 -0.05 -20.05 44.67
CA ILE A 33 -0.01 -19.57 46.07
C ILE A 33 -1.33 -18.86 46.40
N ILE A 34 -1.95 -19.38 47.46
CA ILE A 34 -3.18 -18.92 48.12
C ILE A 34 -2.78 -17.94 49.23
N GLY A 35 -3.57 -16.88 49.45
CA GLY A 35 -3.41 -16.03 50.62
C GLY A 35 -4.53 -14.99 50.76
N ALA A 36 -5.61 -15.38 51.42
CA ALA A 36 -6.70 -14.52 51.87
C ALA A 36 -6.39 -13.90 53.25
N GLY A 37 -6.91 -12.71 53.55
CA GLY A 37 -6.90 -12.15 54.90
C GLY A 37 -7.38 -10.70 54.99
N CYS A 38 -8.63 -10.52 55.40
CA CYS A 38 -9.32 -9.25 55.65
C CYS A 38 -8.87 -8.60 56.97
N MET A 39 -8.99 -7.26 57.10
CA MET A 39 -9.42 -6.57 58.34
C MET A 39 -9.56 -5.04 58.14
N THR A 40 -10.79 -4.53 58.28
CA THR A 40 -11.20 -3.14 58.66
C THR A 40 -11.19 -3.01 60.20
N PRO A 41 -11.33 -1.84 60.90
CA PRO A 41 -12.19 -0.67 60.60
C PRO A 41 -11.76 0.76 61.06
N THR A 42 -12.65 1.73 60.74
CA THR A 42 -12.86 3.19 61.03
C THR A 42 -12.68 3.69 62.50
N PRO A 43 -12.74 5.01 62.88
CA PRO A 43 -13.62 6.10 62.36
C PRO A 43 -13.19 7.61 62.42
N SER A 44 -14.09 8.46 61.88
CA SER A 44 -14.39 9.90 62.13
C SER A 44 -13.30 10.96 61.95
N SER A 45 -13.51 12.06 61.21
CA SER A 45 -14.43 13.16 61.56
C SER A 45 -14.62 14.14 60.40
N SER A 46 -15.81 14.74 60.27
CA SER A 46 -16.12 15.96 59.47
C SER A 46 -16.21 17.17 60.42
N PRO A 47 -16.06 18.45 59.98
CA PRO A 47 -17.16 19.12 59.27
C PRO A 47 -16.80 20.20 58.22
N ALA A 48 -17.77 20.40 57.32
CA ALA A 48 -18.27 21.57 56.58
C ALA A 48 -17.47 22.87 56.30
N ALA A 49 -17.73 23.35 55.07
CA ALA A 49 -17.93 24.74 54.59
C ALA A 49 -16.76 25.48 53.93
N ALA A 50 -16.86 25.69 52.60
CA ALA A 50 -16.97 27.00 51.94
C ALA A 50 -16.60 26.88 50.44
N ALA A 51 -17.55 27.21 49.56
CA ALA A 51 -17.24 27.72 48.21
C ALA A 51 -16.92 29.24 48.36
N PRO A 52 -16.17 29.91 47.45
CA PRO A 52 -16.57 30.02 46.04
C PRO A 52 -15.44 30.16 45.00
N ALA A 53 -15.88 30.24 43.74
CA ALA A 53 -15.38 31.12 42.67
C ALA A 53 -14.41 30.58 41.61
N ALA A 54 -14.82 30.91 40.37
CA ALA A 54 -14.02 31.23 39.19
C ALA A 54 -13.36 30.07 38.43
N ALA A 55 -14.08 29.63 37.40
CA ALA A 55 -13.50 29.07 36.20
C ALA A 55 -12.61 30.13 35.50
N THR A 56 -11.32 29.84 35.35
CA THR A 56 -10.45 30.44 34.34
C THR A 56 -9.43 29.42 33.84
N LYS A 57 -9.54 29.12 32.53
CA LYS A 57 -8.56 28.60 31.56
C LYS A 57 -7.19 28.14 32.09
N GLN A 58 -6.79 26.93 31.67
CA GLN A 58 -5.55 26.75 30.88
C GLN A 58 -5.54 25.41 30.12
N THR A 59 -5.54 25.55 28.80
CA THR A 59 -5.31 24.58 27.73
C THR A 59 -4.01 23.79 27.91
N PRO A 60 -3.94 22.47 27.69
CA PRO A 60 -2.67 21.81 27.40
C PRO A 60 -2.23 22.24 26.00
N ALA A 61 -1.08 22.92 25.96
CA ALA A 61 -0.50 23.52 24.78
C ALA A 61 -0.46 22.57 23.57
N ASN A 62 -0.97 23.07 22.44
CA ASN A 62 -0.71 22.52 21.12
C ASN A 62 0.80 22.26 20.97
N ALA A 63 1.18 21.00 20.80
CA ALA A 63 2.44 20.65 20.19
C ALA A 63 2.46 21.26 18.79
N ALA A 64 3.51 22.03 18.48
CA ALA A 64 3.70 22.58 17.14
C ALA A 64 3.70 21.43 16.10
N PRO A 65 3.05 21.59 14.94
CA PRO A 65 3.14 20.59 13.88
C PRO A 65 4.59 20.50 13.41
N ASN A 66 5.14 19.29 13.37
CA ASN A 66 6.42 19.03 12.73
C ASN A 66 6.32 19.49 11.27
N THR A 67 7.06 20.54 10.91
CA THR A 67 7.23 21.01 9.52
C THR A 67 7.92 19.93 8.72
N GLY A 68 7.14 19.02 8.13
CA GLY A 68 7.63 17.90 7.33
C GLY A 68 6.74 16.65 7.32
N GLN A 69 5.75 16.55 8.20
CA GLN A 69 4.77 15.45 8.19
C GLN A 69 3.44 15.96 7.63
N ALA A 70 3.02 15.41 6.50
CA ALA A 70 1.67 15.66 5.98
C ALA A 70 0.65 15.13 7.00
N SER A 71 -0.22 16.01 7.50
CA SER A 71 -1.33 15.62 8.37
C SER A 71 -2.29 14.70 7.63
N LEU A 72 -2.92 13.75 8.33
CA LEU A 72 -3.97 12.88 7.76
C LEU A 72 -5.09 13.67 7.06
N ALA A 73 -5.35 14.92 7.49
CA ALA A 73 -6.30 15.82 6.85
C ALA A 73 -5.76 16.43 5.53
N GLN A 74 -4.45 16.69 5.42
CA GLN A 74 -3.81 17.14 4.17
C GLN A 74 -3.69 15.99 3.15
N ALA A 75 -3.75 14.75 3.62
CA ALA A 75 -3.93 13.57 2.78
C ALA A 75 -5.36 13.45 2.22
N GLN A 76 -6.36 14.15 2.75
CA GLN A 76 -7.70 14.15 2.15
C GLN A 76 -7.74 15.16 0.99
N GLY A 77 -7.05 14.83 -0.11
CA GLY A 77 -7.11 15.62 -1.33
C GLY A 77 -8.53 15.62 -1.88
N GLU A 78 -9.26 16.71 -1.69
CA GLU A 78 -10.51 16.95 -2.40
C GLU A 78 -10.20 17.26 -3.87
N GLY A 79 -10.85 16.53 -4.79
CA GLY A 79 -10.68 16.70 -6.24
C GLY A 79 -9.70 15.71 -6.87
N ARG A 80 -9.28 15.99 -8.12
CA ARG A 80 -8.49 15.04 -8.93
C ARG A 80 -7.24 14.57 -8.20
N SER A 81 -6.94 13.28 -8.29
CA SER A 81 -5.76 12.67 -7.66
C SER A 81 -5.14 11.62 -8.56
N ARG A 82 -3.81 11.54 -8.60
CA ARG A 82 -3.06 10.53 -9.38
C ARG A 82 -2.33 9.58 -8.44
N PHE A 83 -2.43 8.29 -8.73
CA PHE A 83 -1.81 7.20 -7.99
C PHE A 83 -0.94 6.37 -8.93
N VAL A 84 0.32 6.19 -8.58
CA VAL A 84 1.28 5.36 -9.31
C VAL A 84 1.47 4.04 -8.58
N LEU A 85 1.41 2.92 -9.31
CA LEU A 85 1.69 1.60 -8.74
C LEU A 85 3.20 1.50 -8.44
N VAL A 86 3.54 1.39 -7.15
CA VAL A 86 4.93 1.33 -6.68
C VAL A 86 5.34 -0.06 -6.21
N ARG A 87 4.36 -0.94 -5.98
CA ARG A 87 4.63 -2.34 -5.63
C ARG A 87 3.47 -3.24 -6.01
N TRP A 88 3.79 -4.39 -6.58
CA TRP A 88 2.83 -5.47 -6.80
C TRP A 88 3.46 -6.75 -6.30
N GLN A 89 2.80 -7.41 -5.36
CA GLN A 89 3.25 -8.69 -4.83
C GLN A 89 2.11 -9.73 -4.83
N GLU A 90 2.31 -10.83 -5.54
CA GLU A 90 1.45 -12.00 -5.45
C GLU A 90 1.67 -12.72 -4.11
N SER A 91 0.63 -13.42 -3.63
CA SER A 91 0.72 -14.15 -2.36
C SER A 91 1.79 -15.24 -2.43
N GLY A 92 2.83 -15.13 -1.60
CA GLY A 92 3.93 -16.10 -1.54
C GLY A 92 4.99 -15.94 -2.64
N ALA A 93 4.90 -14.91 -3.49
CA ALA A 93 5.90 -14.62 -4.51
C ALA A 93 6.77 -13.40 -4.14
N ALA A 94 7.91 -13.27 -4.84
CA ALA A 94 8.67 -12.04 -4.87
C ALA A 94 7.84 -10.91 -5.53
N PRO A 95 8.11 -9.63 -5.21
CA PRO A 95 7.48 -8.50 -5.90
C PRO A 95 7.74 -8.56 -7.42
N LYS A 96 6.74 -8.18 -8.21
CA LYS A 96 6.84 -8.06 -9.66
C LYS A 96 7.71 -6.85 -10.02
N GLU A 97 8.48 -6.98 -11.09
CA GLU A 97 9.22 -5.86 -11.67
C GLU A 97 8.24 -4.84 -12.26
N LEU A 98 8.37 -3.58 -11.86
CA LEU A 98 7.48 -2.50 -12.30
C LEU A 98 8.28 -1.40 -13.00
N PRO A 99 7.82 -0.90 -14.16
CA PRO A 99 8.38 0.30 -14.75
C PRO A 99 8.19 1.46 -13.78
N SER A 100 9.28 2.12 -13.39
CA SER A 100 9.30 3.12 -12.31
C SER A 100 10.05 4.39 -12.69
N ALA A 101 10.25 4.68 -13.98
CA ALA A 101 10.92 5.91 -14.36
C ALA A 101 10.00 7.10 -14.04
N GLU A 102 10.52 8.01 -13.23
CA GLU A 102 9.85 9.24 -12.84
C GLU A 102 10.75 10.42 -13.21
N GLY A 103 10.16 11.50 -13.73
CA GLY A 103 10.88 12.72 -14.11
C GLY A 103 10.68 13.12 -15.57
N ASP A 104 11.12 14.32 -15.92
CA ASP A 104 10.96 14.90 -17.25
C ASP A 104 11.82 14.20 -18.32
N ASP A 105 12.90 13.54 -17.91
CA ASP A 105 13.79 12.74 -18.76
C ASP A 105 13.45 11.23 -18.77
N ALA A 106 12.30 10.84 -18.20
CA ALA A 106 11.90 9.44 -18.13
C ALA A 106 11.68 8.86 -19.53
N ASP A 107 12.32 7.73 -19.83
CA ASP A 107 12.08 6.99 -21.07
C ASP A 107 10.59 6.60 -21.13
N PRO A 108 9.83 6.99 -22.19
CA PRO A 108 8.43 6.59 -22.35
C PRO A 108 8.24 5.07 -22.35
N ALA A 109 9.29 4.29 -22.66
CA ALA A 109 9.29 2.85 -22.53
C ALA A 109 9.17 2.35 -21.07
N THR A 110 9.48 3.21 -20.10
CA THR A 110 9.53 2.92 -18.66
C THR A 110 8.50 3.70 -17.84
N GLN A 111 7.48 4.24 -18.53
CA GLN A 111 6.37 4.96 -17.88
C GLN A 111 5.67 4.06 -16.85
N PRO A 112 5.43 4.57 -15.62
CA PRO A 112 4.84 3.76 -14.58
C PRO A 112 3.33 3.58 -14.78
N ILE A 113 2.84 2.45 -14.29
CA ILE A 113 1.40 2.18 -14.20
C ILE A 113 0.76 3.21 -13.28
N SER A 114 -0.30 3.85 -13.75
CA SER A 114 -0.97 4.90 -12.98
C SER A 114 -2.48 4.91 -13.16
N ILE A 115 -3.17 5.38 -12.12
CA ILE A 115 -4.61 5.61 -12.05
C ILE A 115 -4.84 7.05 -11.63
N GLU A 116 -5.65 7.77 -12.38
CA GLU A 116 -6.09 9.13 -12.10
C GLU A 116 -7.58 9.11 -11.80
N PHE A 117 -7.97 9.59 -10.63
CA PHE A 117 -9.35 9.72 -10.21
C PHE A 117 -9.85 11.12 -10.53
N SER A 118 -10.91 11.22 -11.33
CA SER A 118 -11.51 12.51 -11.72
C SER A 118 -12.10 13.30 -10.55
N ALA A 119 -12.68 12.61 -9.57
CA ALA A 119 -13.28 13.21 -8.37
C ALA A 119 -12.44 12.97 -7.11
N GLY A 120 -11.27 12.33 -7.24
CA GLY A 120 -10.41 11.96 -6.12
C GLY A 120 -10.72 10.58 -5.56
N LEU A 121 -9.74 10.00 -4.87
CA LEU A 121 -9.86 8.65 -4.30
C LEU A 121 -11.01 8.52 -3.29
N GLU A 122 -11.32 9.58 -2.54
CA GLU A 122 -12.32 9.55 -1.48
C GLU A 122 -13.76 9.69 -1.96
N ALA A 123 -13.98 10.13 -3.21
CA ALA A 123 -15.31 10.29 -3.77
C ALA A 123 -16.04 8.94 -3.84
N ALA A 124 -17.35 8.97 -3.60
CA ALA A 124 -18.20 7.77 -3.65
C ALA A 124 -18.14 7.10 -5.03
N ASN A 125 -18.05 7.88 -6.08
CA ASN A 125 -17.99 7.42 -7.47
C ASN A 125 -17.36 8.47 -8.37
N GLY A 126 -16.95 8.05 -9.55
CA GLY A 126 -16.45 8.93 -10.60
C GLY A 126 -15.91 8.14 -11.78
N VAL A 127 -15.04 8.80 -12.55
CA VAL A 127 -14.30 8.18 -13.66
C VAL A 127 -12.84 8.08 -13.29
N VAL A 128 -12.22 6.94 -13.58
CA VAL A 128 -10.77 6.80 -13.64
C VAL A 128 -10.27 6.85 -15.07
N SER A 129 -9.08 7.40 -15.24
CA SER A 129 -8.25 7.25 -16.44
C SER A 129 -6.85 6.87 -16.02
N GLY A 130 -6.05 6.28 -16.90
CA GLY A 130 -4.70 5.90 -16.50
C GLY A 130 -3.88 5.23 -17.59
N TYR A 131 -2.74 4.72 -17.16
CA TYR A 131 -1.81 3.95 -17.97
C TYR A 131 -1.64 2.56 -17.37
N SER A 132 -1.92 1.52 -18.15
CA SER A 132 -1.90 0.11 -17.71
C SER A 132 -0.55 -0.58 -17.94
N GLY A 133 0.44 0.13 -18.48
CA GLY A 133 1.78 -0.40 -18.77
C GLY A 133 2.08 -0.48 -20.26
N CYS A 134 1.08 -0.63 -21.13
CA CYS A 134 1.21 -0.47 -22.58
C CYS A 134 0.20 0.54 -23.14
N ASN A 135 -1.07 0.40 -22.75
CA ASN A 135 -2.15 1.23 -23.23
C ASN A 135 -2.69 2.20 -22.19
N ARG A 136 -3.50 3.14 -22.67
CA ARG A 136 -4.31 4.01 -21.83
C ARG A 136 -5.66 3.36 -21.59
N PHE A 137 -6.17 3.49 -20.38
CA PHE A 137 -7.49 2.99 -20.02
C PHE A 137 -8.35 4.06 -19.35
N SER A 138 -9.66 3.85 -19.36
CA SER A 138 -10.61 4.65 -18.60
C SER A 138 -11.87 3.87 -18.25
N GLY A 139 -12.62 4.32 -17.25
CA GLY A 139 -13.91 3.74 -16.90
C GLY A 139 -14.43 4.23 -15.56
N PRO A 140 -15.65 3.85 -15.17
CA PRO A 140 -16.22 4.27 -13.90
C PRO A 140 -15.56 3.55 -12.72
N TYR A 141 -15.54 4.19 -11.56
CA TYR A 141 -15.19 3.56 -10.28
C TYR A 141 -16.23 3.91 -9.22
N GLU A 142 -16.27 3.09 -8.18
CA GLU A 142 -17.07 3.30 -6.98
C GLU A 142 -16.25 2.91 -5.75
N LYS A 143 -16.29 3.77 -4.74
CA LYS A 143 -15.71 3.52 -3.43
C LYS A 143 -16.68 2.65 -2.61
N LEU A 144 -16.17 1.55 -2.09
CA LEU A 144 -16.91 0.65 -1.21
C LEU A 144 -16.51 0.90 0.25
N ALA A 145 -17.32 0.45 1.19
CA ALA A 145 -16.97 0.52 2.61
C ALA A 145 -15.65 -0.22 2.93
N SER A 146 -15.39 -1.35 2.25
CA SER A 146 -14.19 -2.16 2.43
C SER A 146 -13.08 -1.89 1.41
N GLY A 147 -13.29 -0.97 0.45
CA GLY A 147 -12.30 -0.66 -0.57
C GLY A 147 -12.86 0.01 -1.81
N MET A 148 -12.66 -0.59 -2.99
CA MET A 148 -13.01 0.04 -4.26
C MET A 148 -13.38 -0.97 -5.34
N ARG A 149 -14.28 -0.57 -6.24
CA ARG A 149 -14.66 -1.32 -7.43
C ARG A 149 -14.43 -0.47 -8.67
N PHE A 150 -13.88 -1.08 -9.71
CA PHE A 150 -13.86 -0.52 -11.05
C PHE A 150 -14.99 -1.17 -11.86
N GLY A 151 -15.70 -0.35 -12.64
CA GLY A 151 -16.72 -0.85 -13.56
C GLY A 151 -16.10 -1.30 -14.88
N ASN A 152 -16.85 -1.15 -15.97
CA ASN A 152 -16.36 -1.54 -17.29
C ASN A 152 -15.21 -0.62 -17.74
N LEU A 153 -13.98 -1.16 -17.73
CA LEU A 153 -12.80 -0.45 -18.19
C LEU A 153 -12.63 -0.65 -19.71
N VAL A 154 -12.38 0.45 -20.41
CA VAL A 154 -12.01 0.44 -21.83
C VAL A 154 -10.53 0.81 -21.95
N SER A 155 -9.80 0.11 -22.82
CA SER A 155 -8.38 0.35 -23.09
C SER A 155 -8.15 0.58 -24.59
N THR A 156 -7.11 1.35 -24.94
CA THR A 156 -6.62 1.43 -26.32
C THR A 156 -5.98 0.11 -26.76
N ARG A 157 -5.64 -0.01 -28.05
CA ARG A 157 -5.05 -1.25 -28.62
C ARG A 157 -3.76 -0.98 -29.40
N MET A 158 -2.77 -0.41 -28.72
CA MET A 158 -1.40 -0.30 -29.19
C MET A 158 -0.64 -1.59 -28.86
N ALA A 159 0.32 -1.94 -29.70
CA ALA A 159 1.22 -3.06 -29.48
C ALA A 159 2.53 -2.55 -28.86
N CYS A 160 2.87 -3.08 -27.68
CA CYS A 160 4.18 -2.91 -27.05
C CYS A 160 4.95 -4.23 -27.09
N ASP A 161 6.13 -4.27 -26.45
CA ASP A 161 6.82 -5.55 -26.24
C ASP A 161 5.97 -6.55 -25.42
N PRO A 162 6.24 -7.86 -25.55
CA PRO A 162 5.44 -8.89 -24.90
C PRO A 162 5.34 -8.73 -23.38
N ALA A 163 6.42 -8.33 -22.71
CA ALA A 163 6.44 -8.20 -21.25
C ALA A 163 5.48 -7.09 -20.77
N ARG A 164 5.41 -5.98 -21.48
CA ARG A 164 4.47 -4.89 -21.17
C ARG A 164 3.02 -5.26 -21.48
N MET A 165 2.77 -6.01 -22.55
CA MET A 165 1.44 -6.50 -22.90
C MET A 165 0.90 -7.48 -21.84
N GLU A 166 1.76 -8.37 -21.34
CA GLU A 166 1.42 -9.29 -20.24
C GLU A 166 1.16 -8.53 -18.94
N LEU A 167 1.98 -7.50 -18.64
CA LEU A 167 1.80 -6.64 -17.48
C LEU A 167 0.46 -5.89 -17.55
N GLU A 168 0.12 -5.29 -18.70
CA GLU A 168 -1.18 -4.64 -18.91
C GLU A 168 -2.34 -5.61 -18.67
N THR A 169 -2.28 -6.80 -19.29
CA THR A 169 -3.36 -7.78 -19.19
C THR A 169 -3.57 -8.15 -17.74
N ALA A 170 -2.50 -8.51 -17.03
CA ALA A 170 -2.58 -8.87 -15.62
C ALA A 170 -3.12 -7.70 -14.76
N PHE A 171 -2.72 -6.46 -15.06
CA PHE A 171 -3.17 -5.30 -14.30
C PHE A 171 -4.67 -5.05 -14.49
N LEU A 172 -5.16 -5.05 -15.73
CA LEU A 172 -6.58 -4.86 -16.02
C LEU A 172 -7.44 -6.01 -15.48
N GLU A 173 -6.95 -7.26 -15.53
CA GLU A 173 -7.61 -8.40 -14.88
C GLU A 173 -7.75 -8.20 -13.36
N ALA A 174 -6.69 -7.73 -12.69
CA ALA A 174 -6.71 -7.47 -11.25
C ALA A 174 -7.77 -6.43 -10.85
N LEU A 175 -8.06 -5.44 -11.73
CA LEU A 175 -9.06 -4.40 -11.48
C LEU A 175 -10.51 -4.85 -11.73
N LYS A 176 -10.75 -5.99 -12.40
CA LYS A 176 -12.12 -6.46 -12.69
C LYS A 176 -12.90 -6.90 -11.45
N SER A 177 -12.19 -7.29 -10.39
CA SER A 177 -12.79 -7.65 -9.11
C SER A 177 -12.71 -6.50 -8.11
N PRO A 178 -13.65 -6.40 -7.15
CA PRO A 178 -13.51 -5.47 -6.04
C PRO A 178 -12.17 -5.65 -5.31
N LEU A 179 -11.53 -4.53 -5.01
CA LEU A 179 -10.29 -4.45 -4.26
C LEU A 179 -10.60 -4.10 -2.81
N ALA A 180 -10.03 -4.84 -1.86
CA ALA A 180 -10.13 -4.53 -0.44
C ALA A 180 -9.01 -3.58 -0.03
N THR A 181 -9.31 -2.52 0.72
CA THR A 181 -8.28 -1.65 1.30
C THR A 181 -7.65 -2.31 2.51
N VAL A 182 -6.35 -2.57 2.42
CA VAL A 182 -5.55 -3.14 3.51
C VAL A 182 -5.02 -2.04 4.41
N GLY A 183 -4.63 -0.91 3.81
CA GLY A 183 -4.07 0.19 4.57
C GLY A 183 -3.97 1.45 3.73
N MET A 184 -3.99 2.58 4.42
CA MET A 184 -3.80 3.89 3.86
C MET A 184 -2.92 4.69 4.82
N GLN A 185 -1.82 5.21 4.32
CA GLN A 185 -0.81 5.87 5.15
C GLN A 185 -0.27 7.13 4.45
N PRO A 186 0.23 8.13 5.20
CA PRO A 186 1.09 9.16 4.64
C PRO A 186 2.33 8.52 4.01
N SER A 187 2.83 9.04 2.89
CA SER A 187 4.03 8.51 2.26
C SER A 187 5.26 8.67 3.16
N SER A 188 5.95 7.56 3.48
CA SER A 188 7.17 7.54 4.30
C SER A 188 8.39 8.20 3.65
N ASN A 189 8.37 8.38 2.33
CA ASN A 189 9.52 8.85 1.54
C ASN A 189 9.49 10.34 1.20
N GLY A 190 8.65 11.13 1.87
CA GLY A 190 8.78 12.59 1.96
C GLY A 190 8.81 13.34 0.62
N LYS A 191 7.63 13.71 0.12
CA LYS A 191 7.28 14.96 -0.59
C LYS A 191 5.81 14.81 -1.03
N GLN A 192 4.87 15.27 -0.19
CA GLN A 192 3.41 15.38 -0.42
C GLN A 192 2.75 14.17 -1.14
N GLY A 193 2.13 13.27 -0.39
CA GLY A 193 1.27 12.24 -0.97
C GLY A 193 0.90 11.12 0.00
N ARG A 194 -0.23 10.46 -0.26
CA ARG A 194 -0.67 9.23 0.43
C ARG A 194 -0.08 7.99 -0.22
N GLN A 195 -0.14 6.88 0.50
CA GLN A 195 -0.07 5.55 -0.07
C GLN A 195 -1.32 4.77 0.28
N VAL A 196 -1.79 3.97 -0.65
CA VAL A 196 -2.90 3.04 -0.47
C VAL A 196 -2.43 1.63 -0.87
N ILE A 197 -2.81 0.65 -0.07
CA ILE A 197 -2.56 -0.76 -0.36
C ILE A 197 -3.91 -1.43 -0.58
N TRP A 198 -4.10 -1.97 -1.77
CA TRP A 198 -5.26 -2.76 -2.15
C TRP A 198 -4.91 -4.23 -2.27
N LYS A 199 -5.83 -5.08 -1.79
CA LYS A 199 -5.77 -6.52 -1.96
C LYS A 199 -6.77 -6.95 -3.01
N THR A 200 -6.31 -7.70 -4.00
CA THR A 200 -7.16 -8.32 -5.02
C THR A 200 -7.90 -9.52 -4.43
N SER A 201 -8.96 -9.97 -5.12
CA SER A 201 -9.67 -11.21 -4.76
C SER A 201 -8.76 -12.45 -4.76
N GLY A 202 -7.74 -12.47 -5.64
CA GLY A 202 -6.71 -13.51 -5.69
C GLY A 202 -5.64 -13.41 -4.59
N GLY A 203 -5.70 -12.37 -3.73
CA GLY A 203 -4.81 -12.20 -2.60
C GLY A 203 -3.54 -11.40 -2.87
N ALA A 204 -3.34 -10.92 -4.11
CA ALA A 204 -2.22 -10.04 -4.45
C ALA A 204 -2.36 -8.68 -3.75
N LEU A 205 -1.23 -8.08 -3.39
CA LEU A 205 -1.15 -6.73 -2.82
C LEU A 205 -0.63 -5.75 -3.88
N LEU A 206 -1.43 -4.71 -4.14
CA LEU A 206 -1.11 -3.58 -5.01
C LEU A 206 -0.91 -2.34 -4.15
N GLN A 207 0.30 -1.82 -4.08
CA GLN A 207 0.62 -0.58 -3.37
C GLN A 207 0.73 0.56 -4.36
N PHE A 208 -0.08 1.59 -4.15
CA PHE A 208 -0.03 2.81 -4.91
C PHE A 208 0.46 3.97 -4.06
N ALA A 209 1.25 4.85 -4.65
CA ALA A 209 1.65 6.12 -4.07
C ALA A 209 1.00 7.26 -4.85
N GLU A 210 0.41 8.20 -4.14
CA GLU A 210 -0.09 9.44 -4.70
C GLU A 210 1.08 10.25 -5.26
N ARG A 211 0.91 10.75 -6.48
CA ARG A 211 1.87 11.61 -7.15
C ARG A 211 1.19 12.90 -7.59
N PRO A 212 1.94 14.01 -7.69
CA PRO A 212 1.41 15.23 -8.29
C PRO A 212 0.78 14.94 -9.66
N LEU A 213 -0.36 15.60 -9.91
CA LEU A 213 -0.97 15.56 -11.24
C LEU A 213 0.01 16.13 -12.27
N PRO A 214 0.08 15.56 -13.48
CA PRO A 214 0.83 16.18 -14.56
C PRO A 214 0.28 17.59 -14.85
N PRO A 215 1.14 18.54 -15.26
CA PRO A 215 0.69 19.88 -15.62
C PRO A 215 -0.38 19.82 -16.73
N ARG A 216 -1.40 20.68 -16.63
CA ARG A 216 -2.47 20.74 -17.65
C ARG A 216 -1.84 21.06 -19.02
N GLY A 217 -2.12 20.23 -20.02
CA GLY A 217 -1.65 20.42 -21.40
C GLY A 217 -0.54 19.48 -21.87
N GLN A 218 -0.01 18.61 -21.00
CA GLN A 218 0.92 17.55 -21.41
C GLN A 218 0.14 16.26 -21.68
N THR A 219 -0.15 15.98 -22.95
CA THR A 219 -0.56 14.65 -23.40
C THR A 219 0.69 13.77 -23.49
N HIS A 220 0.79 12.70 -22.68
CA HIS A 220 1.77 11.65 -22.95
C HIS A 220 1.48 10.94 -24.27
#